data_AF-A0A1E3LMN0-F1
#
_entry.id   AF-A0A1E3LMN0-F1
#
_cell.length_a   1.000
_cell.length_b   1.000
_cell.length_c   1.000
_cell.angle_alpha   90.00
_cell.angle_beta   90.00
_cell.angle_gamma   90.00
#
_symmetry.space_group_name_H-M   'P 1'
#
loop_
_entity.id
_entity.type
_entity.pdbx_description
1 polymer ?
#
loop_
_entity_poly.entity_id
_entity_poly.type
_entity_poly.pdbx_seq_one_letter_code
_entity_poly.pdbx_strand_id
1 'polypeptide(L)'
;MPNHSQHVIPSLASPAPVTDTLHRQPDSERGITAATDIEAIREWLRVFQARPQTLRTYQKEAERFYFWLSQIREISLTQFRLNDIFEYASFLESPPLELRRDKGKRRVPGEFRPFSSSGLSRRSAQHALTVVASLFGWLHSAHWIKVNAFVLVRIETLYEREEVKARQSQRQSSADVRTALHDEAEHVRARKAARRSVEKSFRFALATDVLDVLEARANQAIIDGSASRESAERALFVVRFLMTTGLRRDEIALGKMSDIQQSANSRSRVPIWTLRVFGKGSKERDISLIEPARAALERYKRALGEPVSTYGNEAPLVRPLGASREADRHVSANTIYTIVREALTYASKALNLQPTDEDYHTLLDASPHWFRHAFTTFQSDLGAPLAHLQKQLGHKSITTTARYIDQDREKQYEILSTLKI
;
A
#
# COMPACT_ATOMS: atom_id res chain seq x y z
N MET A 1 -12.57 -8.00 31.13
CA MET A 1 -12.68 -6.58 30.75
C MET A 1 -11.90 -6.35 29.46
N PRO A 2 -12.54 -6.22 28.27
CA PRO A 2 -11.87 -5.67 27.11
C PRO A 2 -12.45 -4.29 26.78
N ASN A 3 -11.63 -3.29 27.03
CA ASN A 3 -11.80 -1.91 26.61
C ASN A 3 -11.54 -1.83 25.10
N HIS A 4 -12.55 -2.18 24.28
CA HIS A 4 -12.53 -1.81 22.87
C HIS A 4 -12.73 -0.31 22.79
N SER A 5 -11.69 0.38 22.35
CA SER A 5 -11.65 1.81 22.08
C SER A 5 -12.95 2.26 21.40
N GLN A 6 -13.86 2.77 22.21
CA GLN A 6 -14.93 3.66 21.77
C GLN A 6 -14.21 4.90 21.24
N HIS A 7 -13.85 4.89 19.97
CA HIS A 7 -13.84 6.14 19.24
C HIS A 7 -15.30 6.57 19.19
N VAL A 8 -15.68 7.30 20.24
CA VAL A 8 -16.88 8.11 20.31
C VAL A 8 -16.89 8.90 19.00
N ILE A 9 -17.83 8.53 18.12
CA ILE A 9 -18.30 9.44 17.08
C ILE A 9 -18.59 10.73 17.85
N PRO A 10 -17.80 11.81 17.70
CA PRO A 10 -18.15 13.07 18.33
C PRO A 10 -19.55 13.36 17.86
N SER A 11 -20.49 13.46 18.79
CA SER A 11 -21.93 13.63 18.58
C SER A 11 -22.18 14.24 17.20
N LEU A 12 -22.40 13.37 16.20
CA LEU A 12 -23.16 13.76 15.04
C LEU A 12 -24.50 14.02 15.69
N ALA A 13 -24.76 15.28 16.05
CA ALA A 13 -26.10 15.70 16.42
C ALA A 13 -26.97 15.10 15.34
N SER A 14 -27.85 14.17 15.71
CA SER A 14 -28.81 13.64 14.76
C SER A 14 -29.40 14.89 14.11
N PRO A 15 -29.20 15.11 12.79
CA PRO A 15 -30.15 15.98 12.13
C PRO A 15 -31.51 15.37 12.47
N ALA A 16 -32.48 16.23 12.78
CA ALA A 16 -33.85 15.80 13.07
C ALA A 16 -34.19 14.63 12.14
N PRO A 17 -34.74 13.51 12.65
CA PRO A 17 -34.98 12.34 11.83
C PRO A 17 -35.67 12.83 10.57
N VAL A 18 -35.01 12.74 9.42
CA VAL A 18 -35.63 13.06 8.15
C VAL A 18 -36.71 12.00 8.05
N THR A 19 -37.92 12.37 8.45
CA THR A 19 -39.14 11.57 8.54
C THR A 19 -39.66 11.20 7.15
N ASP A 20 -38.75 11.09 6.19
CA ASP A 20 -39.07 10.71 4.83
C ASP A 20 -39.03 9.18 4.72
N THR A 21 -40.15 8.58 5.12
CA THR A 21 -40.43 7.16 4.93
C THR A 21 -40.85 6.85 3.48
N LEU A 22 -41.02 7.85 2.60
CA LEU A 22 -41.54 7.65 1.24
C LEU A 22 -40.62 6.84 0.32
N HIS A 23 -39.34 6.72 0.69
CA HIS A 23 -38.33 6.02 -0.11
C HIS A 23 -37.66 4.86 0.63
N ARG A 24 -38.15 4.51 1.83
CA ARG A 24 -37.68 3.38 2.63
C ARG A 24 -38.52 2.14 2.31
N GLN A 25 -37.91 0.96 2.16
CA GLN A 25 -38.70 -0.27 1.99
C GLN A 25 -39.50 -0.60 3.26
N PRO A 26 -40.65 -1.27 3.16
CA PRO A 26 -41.44 -1.68 4.33
C PRO A 26 -40.59 -2.46 5.33
N ASP A 27 -40.86 -2.30 6.64
CA ASP A 27 -40.11 -3.00 7.69
C ASP A 27 -40.14 -4.54 7.51
N SER A 28 -41.22 -5.08 6.95
CA SER A 28 -41.40 -6.51 6.66
C SER A 28 -40.46 -7.07 5.57
N GLU A 29 -39.87 -6.21 4.74
CA GLU A 29 -39.00 -6.60 3.63
C GLU A 29 -37.50 -6.39 3.92
N ARG A 30 -37.17 -5.78 5.07
CA ARG A 30 -35.78 -5.45 5.41
C ARG A 30 -35.03 -6.66 5.94
N GLY A 31 -33.81 -6.85 5.44
CA GLY A 31 -32.87 -7.86 5.96
C GLY A 31 -32.13 -7.44 7.24
N ILE A 32 -32.41 -6.25 7.78
CA ILE A 32 -31.75 -5.67 8.95
C ILE A 32 -32.75 -4.97 9.87
N THR A 33 -32.44 -4.93 11.17
CA THR A 33 -33.28 -4.34 12.23
C THR A 33 -32.96 -2.87 12.51
N ALA A 34 -32.28 -2.18 11.60
CA ALA A 34 -31.93 -0.77 11.77
C ALA A 34 -33.17 0.13 11.73
N ALA A 35 -33.22 1.15 12.59
CA ALA A 35 -34.25 2.19 12.58
C ALA A 35 -33.77 3.48 11.90
N THR A 36 -32.46 3.71 11.88
CA THR A 36 -31.83 4.92 11.33
C THR A 36 -30.71 4.60 10.35
N ASP A 37 -30.35 5.57 9.49
CA ASP A 37 -29.24 5.42 8.54
C ASP A 37 -27.91 5.15 9.23
N ILE A 38 -27.66 5.79 10.37
CA ILE A 38 -26.44 5.55 11.15
C ILE A 38 -26.42 4.14 11.75
N GLU A 39 -27.56 3.58 12.15
CA GLU A 39 -27.67 2.19 12.57
C GLU A 39 -27.44 1.22 11.41
N ALA A 40 -28.00 1.49 10.23
CA ALA A 40 -27.78 0.67 9.05
C ALA A 40 -26.29 0.65 8.63
N ILE A 41 -25.60 1.80 8.70
CA ILE A 41 -24.15 1.89 8.49
C ILE A 41 -23.40 1.08 9.56
N ARG A 42 -23.81 1.14 10.83
CA ARG A 42 -23.19 0.35 11.89
C ARG A 42 -23.35 -1.15 11.64
N GLU A 43 -24.53 -1.61 11.24
CA GLU A 43 -24.77 -3.02 10.87
C GLU A 43 -23.83 -3.47 9.74
N TRP A 44 -23.71 -2.65 8.67
CA TRP A 44 -22.76 -2.92 7.59
C TRP A 44 -21.31 -3.03 8.09
N LEU A 45 -20.89 -2.13 8.98
CA LEU A 45 -19.55 -2.17 9.56
C LEU A 45 -19.33 -3.44 10.41
N ARG A 46 -20.36 -3.99 11.06
CA ARG A 46 -20.25 -5.24 11.84
C ARG A 46 -19.79 -6.43 10.99
N VAL A 47 -20.15 -6.46 9.70
CA VAL A 47 -19.71 -7.48 8.74
C VAL A 47 -18.18 -7.59 8.64
N PHE A 48 -17.45 -6.51 8.95
CA PHE A 48 -15.99 -6.45 8.86
C PHE A 48 -15.26 -6.60 10.21
N GLN A 49 -15.94 -6.96 11.30
CA GLN A 49 -15.33 -7.08 12.64
C GLN A 49 -14.13 -8.03 12.68
N ALA A 50 -14.20 -9.14 11.94
CA ALA A 50 -13.10 -10.10 11.83
C ALA A 50 -11.89 -9.58 11.00
N ARG A 51 -11.98 -8.38 10.39
CA ARG A 51 -10.95 -7.76 9.55
C ARG A 51 -10.62 -6.35 10.05
N PRO A 52 -9.88 -6.20 11.17
CA PRO A 52 -9.72 -4.92 11.87
C PRO A 52 -9.17 -3.78 11.01
N GLN A 53 -8.24 -4.08 10.09
CA GLN A 53 -7.68 -3.06 9.20
C GLN A 53 -8.71 -2.57 8.18
N THR A 54 -9.51 -3.47 7.61
CA THR A 54 -10.60 -3.11 6.69
C THR A 54 -11.68 -2.34 7.42
N LEU A 55 -12.07 -2.80 8.62
CA LEU A 55 -13.04 -2.12 9.47
C LEU A 55 -12.63 -0.67 9.74
N ARG A 56 -11.38 -0.43 10.18
CA ARG A 56 -10.88 0.93 10.44
C ARG A 56 -10.93 1.82 9.20
N THR A 57 -10.55 1.30 8.04
CA THR A 57 -10.64 2.06 6.79
C THR A 57 -12.10 2.35 6.44
N TYR A 58 -12.98 1.35 6.47
CA TYR A 58 -14.37 1.48 6.06
C TYR A 58 -15.15 2.40 7.01
N GLN A 59 -14.92 2.27 8.31
CA GLN A 59 -15.49 3.14 9.33
C GLN A 59 -15.13 4.60 9.06
N LYS A 60 -13.83 4.89 8.87
CA LYS A 60 -13.36 6.26 8.60
C LYS A 60 -13.99 6.86 7.34
N GLU A 61 -14.11 6.11 6.26
CA GLU A 61 -14.75 6.62 5.03
C GLU A 61 -16.28 6.76 5.18
N ALA A 62 -16.94 5.82 5.86
CA ALA A 62 -18.38 5.88 6.11
C ALA A 62 -18.76 7.04 7.04
N GLU A 63 -17.99 7.29 8.09
CA GLU A 63 -18.17 8.44 8.98
C GLU A 63 -18.05 9.76 8.22
N ARG A 64 -17.03 9.89 7.36
CA ARG A 64 -16.85 11.09 6.52
C ARG A 64 -18.02 11.27 5.55
N PHE A 65 -18.44 10.19 4.88
CA PHE A 65 -19.56 10.23 3.95
C PHE A 65 -20.85 10.63 4.66
N TYR A 66 -21.18 9.97 5.78
CA TYR A 66 -22.40 10.26 6.51
C TYR A 66 -22.41 11.67 7.11
N PHE A 67 -21.26 12.18 7.56
CA PHE A 67 -21.13 13.59 7.94
C PHE A 67 -21.49 14.52 6.77
N TRP A 68 -20.90 14.31 5.60
CA TRP A 68 -21.21 15.14 4.42
C TRP A 68 -22.68 15.02 4.02
N LEU A 69 -23.22 13.81 4.00
CA LEU A 69 -24.60 13.54 3.63
C LEU A 69 -25.59 14.26 4.56
N SER A 70 -25.33 14.19 5.87
CA SER A 70 -26.28 14.66 6.89
C SER A 70 -26.09 16.12 7.26
N GLN A 71 -24.87 16.65 7.26
CA GLN A 71 -24.55 18.00 7.73
C GLN A 71 -24.31 19.00 6.60
N ILE A 72 -23.98 18.54 5.39
CA ILE A 72 -23.66 19.42 4.24
C ILE A 72 -24.75 19.34 3.18
N ARG A 73 -25.20 18.13 2.84
CA ARG A 73 -26.28 17.93 1.87
C ARG A 73 -27.66 17.91 2.50
N GLU A 74 -27.74 17.64 3.80
CA GLU A 74 -29.00 17.55 4.56
C GLU A 74 -30.00 16.55 3.96
N ILE A 75 -29.49 15.42 3.43
CA ILE A 75 -30.30 14.33 2.86
C ILE A 75 -30.04 13.01 3.58
N SER A 76 -30.92 12.03 3.40
CA SER A 76 -30.75 10.66 3.89
C SER A 76 -30.15 9.71 2.84
N LEU A 77 -29.77 8.49 3.26
CA LEU A 77 -29.26 7.45 2.37
C LEU A 77 -30.28 7.07 1.28
N THR A 78 -31.59 7.13 1.59
CA THR A 78 -32.66 6.81 0.64
C THR A 78 -32.88 7.91 -0.40
N GLN A 79 -32.46 9.14 -0.11
CA GLN A 79 -32.57 10.30 -1.01
C GLN A 79 -31.34 10.48 -1.91
N PHE A 80 -30.22 9.84 -1.61
CA PHE A 80 -28.99 9.93 -2.39
C PHE A 80 -29.19 9.53 -3.87
N ARG A 81 -28.71 10.35 -4.82
CA ARG A 81 -28.84 10.17 -6.27
C ARG A 81 -27.48 10.23 -6.98
N LEU A 82 -27.50 10.01 -8.29
CA LEU A 82 -26.30 10.08 -9.14
C LEU A 82 -25.59 11.44 -9.05
N ASN A 83 -26.34 12.57 -8.99
CA ASN A 83 -25.73 13.90 -8.87
C ASN A 83 -24.91 14.05 -7.58
N ASP A 84 -25.40 13.49 -6.47
CA ASP A 84 -24.72 13.56 -5.17
C ASP A 84 -23.39 12.79 -5.17
N ILE A 85 -23.20 11.80 -6.06
CA ILE A 85 -21.90 11.13 -6.24
C ILE A 85 -20.85 12.14 -6.75
N PHE A 86 -21.21 12.97 -7.72
CA PHE A 86 -20.31 13.98 -8.27
C PHE A 86 -20.02 15.09 -7.26
N GLU A 87 -21.04 15.54 -6.53
CA GLU A 87 -20.85 16.54 -5.47
C GLU A 87 -19.96 16.00 -4.34
N TYR A 88 -20.16 14.74 -3.93
CA TYR A 88 -19.30 14.12 -2.91
C TYR A 88 -17.87 13.93 -3.40
N ALA A 89 -17.68 13.53 -4.67
CA ALA A 89 -16.35 13.41 -5.27
C ALA A 89 -15.60 14.76 -5.25
N SER A 90 -16.28 15.85 -5.62
CA SER A 90 -15.73 17.21 -5.57
C SER A 90 -15.40 17.62 -4.13
N PHE A 91 -16.31 17.37 -3.19
CA PHE A 91 -16.10 17.64 -1.77
C PHE A 91 -14.90 16.91 -1.19
N LEU A 92 -14.63 15.66 -1.60
CA LEU A 92 -13.48 14.91 -1.11
C LEU A 92 -12.15 15.58 -1.50
N GLU A 93 -12.06 16.12 -2.71
CA GLU A 93 -10.86 16.78 -3.22
C GLU A 93 -10.71 18.21 -2.69
N SER A 94 -11.83 18.92 -2.57
CA SER A 94 -11.86 20.33 -2.18
C SER A 94 -12.85 20.58 -1.03
N PRO A 95 -12.66 19.99 0.16
CA PRO A 95 -13.56 20.19 1.30
C PRO A 95 -13.48 21.63 1.84
N PRO A 96 -14.50 22.17 2.51
CA PRO A 96 -14.42 23.45 3.21
C PRO A 96 -13.23 23.55 4.18
N LEU A 97 -12.68 24.75 4.38
CA LEU A 97 -11.46 24.96 5.16
C LEU A 97 -11.61 24.51 6.62
N GLU A 98 -12.81 24.62 7.18
CA GLU A 98 -13.16 24.27 8.56
C GLU A 98 -13.00 22.76 8.82
N LEU A 99 -13.10 21.94 7.78
CA LEU A 99 -12.95 20.48 7.85
C LEU A 99 -11.52 20.01 7.54
N ARG A 100 -10.64 20.94 7.14
CA ARG A 100 -9.24 20.66 6.83
C ARG A 100 -8.38 20.82 8.08
N ARG A 101 -7.38 19.96 8.20
CA ARG A 101 -6.35 20.10 9.22
C ARG A 101 -5.35 21.19 8.83
N ASP A 102 -4.87 21.93 9.83
CA ASP A 102 -3.76 22.85 9.65
C ASP A 102 -2.52 22.07 9.16
N LYS A 103 -1.84 22.61 8.16
CA LYS A 103 -0.63 22.00 7.59
C LYS A 103 0.42 21.79 8.69
N GLY A 104 0.94 20.57 8.82
CA GLY A 104 1.98 20.22 9.79
C GLY A 104 1.51 19.99 11.23
N LYS A 105 0.25 20.22 11.58
CA LYS A 105 -0.24 19.96 12.95
C LYS A 105 -0.70 18.52 13.14
N ARG A 106 -0.40 17.94 14.32
CA ARG A 106 -0.90 16.62 14.74
C ARG A 106 -2.42 16.66 14.97
N ARG A 107 -3.05 15.49 14.98
CA ARG A 107 -4.50 15.36 15.23
C ARG A 107 -4.78 15.78 16.68
N VAL A 108 -5.67 16.75 16.87
CA VAL A 108 -6.17 17.14 18.18
C VAL A 108 -7.33 16.19 18.54
N PRO A 109 -7.29 15.50 19.69
CA PRO A 109 -8.43 14.70 20.16
C PRO A 109 -9.67 15.59 20.35
N GLY A 110 -10.83 15.18 19.83
CA GLY A 110 -12.09 15.90 19.96
C GLY A 110 -12.47 16.80 18.77
N GLU A 111 -11.51 17.24 17.95
CA GLU A 111 -11.81 18.02 16.74
C GLU A 111 -12.13 17.11 15.54
N PHE A 112 -13.31 17.29 14.95
CA PHE A 112 -13.69 16.57 13.73
C PHE A 112 -13.17 17.29 12.48
N ARG A 113 -11.87 17.12 12.18
CA ARG A 113 -11.22 17.57 10.94
C ARG A 113 -10.78 16.39 10.09
N PRO A 114 -11.69 15.81 9.26
CA PRO A 114 -11.46 14.52 8.59
C PRO A 114 -10.55 14.59 7.35
N PHE A 115 -10.10 15.79 6.96
CA PHE A 115 -9.29 16.05 5.76
C PHE A 115 -7.88 16.58 6.06
N SER A 116 -6.93 16.27 5.19
CA SER A 116 -5.64 16.96 5.13
C SER A 116 -5.80 18.43 4.73
N SER A 117 -4.73 19.21 4.90
CA SER A 117 -4.70 20.66 4.60
C SER A 117 -5.11 21.03 3.17
N SER A 118 -5.04 20.08 2.22
CA SER A 118 -5.38 20.27 0.81
C SER A 118 -6.50 19.36 0.31
N GLY A 119 -7.31 18.76 1.19
CA GLY A 119 -8.27 17.73 0.80
C GLY A 119 -7.60 16.39 0.42
N LEU A 120 -8.35 15.48 -0.20
CA LEU A 120 -7.82 14.19 -0.66
C LEU A 120 -7.22 14.29 -2.06
N SER A 121 -6.18 13.47 -2.31
CA SER A 121 -5.75 13.20 -3.68
C SER A 121 -6.82 12.41 -4.44
N ARG A 122 -6.91 12.58 -5.76
CA ARG A 122 -7.83 11.85 -6.66
C ARG A 122 -7.88 10.34 -6.38
N ARG A 123 -6.72 9.70 -6.22
CA ARG A 123 -6.63 8.25 -5.91
C ARG A 123 -7.27 7.90 -4.55
N SER A 124 -7.13 8.78 -3.57
CA SER A 124 -7.73 8.59 -2.25
C SER A 124 -9.23 8.85 -2.29
N ALA A 125 -9.67 9.85 -3.06
CA ALA A 125 -11.09 10.13 -3.29
C ALA A 125 -11.79 8.97 -4.01
N GLN A 126 -11.18 8.42 -5.07
CA GLN A 126 -11.64 7.18 -5.73
C GLN A 126 -11.79 6.02 -4.75
N HIS A 127 -10.81 5.82 -3.86
CA HIS A 127 -10.89 4.77 -2.85
C HIS A 127 -12.05 4.99 -1.88
N ALA A 128 -12.24 6.22 -1.39
CA ALA A 128 -13.37 6.57 -0.52
C ALA A 128 -14.72 6.31 -1.21
N LEU A 129 -14.88 6.74 -2.47
CA LEU A 129 -16.07 6.45 -3.28
C LEU A 129 -16.30 4.95 -3.46
N THR A 130 -15.24 4.16 -3.65
CA THR A 130 -15.35 2.69 -3.77
C THR A 130 -15.87 2.07 -2.48
N VAL A 131 -15.44 2.58 -1.31
CA VAL A 131 -15.94 2.13 -0.01
C VAL A 131 -17.41 2.49 0.16
N VAL A 132 -17.82 3.71 -0.21
CA VAL A 132 -19.22 4.13 -0.16
C VAL A 132 -20.09 3.31 -1.13
N ALA A 133 -19.60 2.99 -2.33
CA ALA A 133 -20.29 2.11 -3.27
C ALA A 133 -20.52 0.70 -2.70
N SER A 134 -19.55 0.17 -1.95
CA SER A 134 -19.67 -1.10 -1.22
C SER A 134 -20.76 -1.04 -0.14
N LEU A 135 -20.84 0.06 0.61
CA LEU A 135 -21.93 0.32 1.56
C LEU A 135 -23.29 0.33 0.85
N PHE A 136 -23.45 1.09 -0.24
CA PHE A 136 -24.71 1.16 -0.99
C PHE A 136 -25.11 -0.19 -1.60
N GLY A 137 -24.15 -0.97 -2.10
CA GLY A 137 -24.41 -2.32 -2.60
C GLY A 137 -24.96 -3.24 -1.52
N TRP A 138 -24.39 -3.17 -0.31
CA TRP A 138 -24.88 -3.95 0.83
C TRP A 138 -26.24 -3.46 1.32
N LEU A 139 -26.44 -2.15 1.48
CA LEU A 139 -27.72 -1.57 1.91
C LEU A 139 -28.86 -1.90 0.94
N HIS A 140 -28.58 -1.92 -0.37
CA HIS A 140 -29.56 -2.33 -1.37
C HIS A 140 -29.90 -3.82 -1.23
N SER A 141 -28.89 -4.67 -1.03
CA SER A 141 -29.10 -6.11 -0.81
C SER A 141 -29.83 -6.42 0.51
N ALA A 142 -29.64 -5.57 1.52
CA ALA A 142 -30.34 -5.62 2.79
C ALA A 142 -31.73 -4.98 2.75
N HIS A 143 -32.18 -4.52 1.58
CA HIS A 143 -33.46 -3.83 1.39
C HIS A 143 -33.61 -2.54 2.23
N TRP A 144 -32.51 -1.91 2.63
CA TRP A 144 -32.54 -0.61 3.31
C TRP A 144 -32.84 0.53 2.34
N ILE A 145 -32.19 0.51 1.18
CA ILE A 145 -32.41 1.46 0.08
C ILE A 145 -33.04 0.76 -1.11
N LYS A 146 -33.95 1.45 -1.80
CA LYS A 146 -34.63 0.92 -2.98
C LYS A 146 -33.75 0.93 -4.24
N VAL A 147 -32.85 1.90 -4.37
CA VAL A 147 -32.02 2.10 -5.57
C VAL A 147 -30.59 2.37 -5.15
N ASN A 148 -29.64 1.64 -5.76
CA ASN A 148 -28.22 1.92 -5.60
C ASN A 148 -27.72 2.85 -6.71
N ALA A 149 -27.51 4.14 -6.42
CA ALA A 149 -27.03 5.12 -7.40
C ALA A 149 -25.65 4.80 -8.00
N PHE A 150 -24.78 4.07 -7.29
CA PHE A 150 -23.43 3.77 -7.74
C PHE A 150 -23.39 2.77 -8.92
N VAL A 151 -24.48 2.06 -9.23
CA VAL A 151 -24.53 1.18 -10.42
C VAL A 151 -24.59 1.97 -11.72
N LEU A 152 -24.96 3.26 -11.66
CA LEU A 152 -25.14 4.13 -12.82
C LEU A 152 -23.82 4.78 -13.28
N VAL A 153 -22.73 4.59 -12.55
CA VAL A 153 -21.45 5.26 -12.82
C VAL A 153 -20.25 4.34 -12.56
N ARG A 154 -19.23 4.46 -13.41
CA ARG A 154 -17.92 3.85 -13.15
C ARG A 154 -17.04 4.87 -12.45
N ILE A 155 -16.68 4.61 -11.20
CA ILE A 155 -15.92 5.54 -10.35
C ILE A 155 -14.58 5.91 -10.99
N GLU A 156 -13.93 4.99 -11.70
CA GLU A 156 -12.67 5.24 -12.42
C GLU A 156 -12.83 6.35 -13.48
N THR A 157 -13.97 6.35 -14.17
CA THR A 157 -14.24 7.27 -15.30
C THR A 157 -14.63 8.69 -14.86
N LEU A 158 -14.99 8.89 -13.59
CA LEU A 158 -15.30 10.21 -13.03
C LEU A 158 -14.15 11.21 -13.23
N TYR A 159 -12.92 10.70 -13.24
CA TYR A 159 -11.70 11.50 -13.28
C TYR A 159 -11.04 11.55 -14.65
N GLU A 160 -11.47 10.72 -15.60
CA GLU A 160 -10.93 10.66 -16.97
C GLU A 160 -11.44 11.82 -17.84
N ARG A 161 -12.71 12.20 -17.68
CA ARG A 161 -13.36 13.25 -18.49
C ARG A 161 -12.77 14.64 -18.27
N GLU A 162 -12.31 14.94 -17.05
CA GLU A 162 -11.62 16.20 -16.75
C GLU A 162 -10.20 16.25 -17.33
N GLU A 163 -9.47 15.12 -17.33
CA GLU A 163 -8.15 15.06 -17.99
C GLU A 163 -8.26 15.29 -19.50
N VAL A 164 -9.30 14.76 -20.14
CA VAL A 164 -9.53 14.95 -21.58
C VAL A 164 -9.90 16.41 -21.89
N LYS A 165 -10.78 17.04 -21.09
CA LYS A 165 -11.12 18.47 -21.24
C LYS A 165 -9.92 19.38 -20.98
N ALA A 166 -9.16 19.15 -19.91
CA ALA A 166 -7.94 19.92 -19.62
C ALA A 166 -6.91 19.78 -20.75
N ARG A 167 -6.72 18.56 -21.30
CA ARG A 167 -5.83 18.32 -22.45
C ARG A 167 -6.37 18.89 -23.76
N GLN A 168 -7.68 19.02 -23.94
CA GLN A 168 -8.31 19.62 -25.12
C GLN A 168 -8.21 21.16 -25.08
N SER A 169 -8.46 21.78 -23.93
CA SER A 169 -8.27 23.22 -23.73
C SER A 169 -6.80 23.63 -23.91
N GLN A 170 -5.87 22.78 -23.48
CA GLN A 170 -4.42 22.97 -23.69
C GLN A 170 -3.97 22.68 -25.14
N ARG A 171 -4.79 21.97 -25.93
CA ARG A 171 -4.55 21.71 -27.37
C ARG A 171 -5.14 22.78 -28.29
N GLN A 172 -6.20 23.47 -27.86
CA GLN A 172 -6.80 24.57 -28.63
C GLN A 172 -5.93 25.83 -28.65
N SER A 173 -4.95 25.99 -27.75
CA SER A 173 -4.00 27.10 -27.78
C SER A 173 -2.78 26.88 -28.69
N SER A 174 -2.72 25.79 -29.47
CA SER A 174 -1.54 25.46 -30.27
C SER A 174 -1.92 24.74 -31.58
N ALA A 175 -2.69 25.43 -32.41
CA ALA A 175 -3.29 24.88 -33.63
C ALA A 175 -2.50 25.09 -34.93
N ASP A 176 -1.27 25.62 -34.93
CA ASP A 176 -0.57 25.98 -36.19
C ASP A 176 0.63 25.11 -36.61
N VAL A 177 0.90 23.95 -35.99
CA VAL A 177 2.15 23.18 -36.30
C VAL A 177 1.94 21.70 -36.65
N ARG A 178 0.71 21.28 -37.00
CA ARG A 178 0.29 19.88 -36.76
C ARG A 178 0.22 18.91 -37.95
N THR A 179 1.26 18.81 -38.78
CA THR A 179 1.33 17.68 -39.74
C THR A 179 2.62 16.85 -39.71
N ALA A 180 3.70 17.30 -39.05
CA ALA A 180 4.94 16.50 -38.96
C ALA A 180 5.10 15.73 -37.63
N LEU A 181 4.31 16.03 -36.59
CA LEU A 181 4.55 15.57 -35.21
C LEU A 181 3.64 14.40 -34.75
N HIS A 182 2.88 13.76 -35.64
CA HIS A 182 1.92 12.74 -35.22
C HIS A 182 2.60 11.40 -34.85
N ASP A 183 3.64 10.99 -35.58
CA ASP A 183 4.36 9.74 -35.34
C ASP A 183 5.32 9.83 -34.14
N GLU A 184 5.93 11.00 -33.94
CA GLU A 184 6.77 11.29 -32.77
C GLU A 184 5.94 11.33 -31.49
N ALA A 185 4.72 11.87 -31.54
CA ALA A 185 3.86 12.00 -30.36
C ALA A 185 3.31 10.66 -29.85
N GLU A 186 3.07 9.68 -30.73
CA GLU A 186 2.68 8.32 -30.33
C GLU A 186 3.88 7.57 -29.72
N HIS A 187 5.08 7.69 -30.29
CA HIS A 187 6.31 7.14 -29.70
C HIS A 187 6.67 7.77 -28.35
N VAL A 188 6.51 9.10 -28.22
CA VAL A 188 6.74 9.82 -26.96
C VAL A 188 5.67 9.46 -25.92
N ARG A 189 4.42 9.21 -26.32
CA ARG A 189 3.36 8.73 -25.41
C ARG A 189 3.60 7.31 -24.95
N ALA A 190 4.02 6.41 -25.84
CA ALA A 190 4.42 5.06 -25.50
C ALA A 190 5.61 5.07 -24.53
N ARG A 191 6.64 5.89 -24.80
CA ARG A 191 7.78 6.11 -23.89
C ARG A 191 7.34 6.69 -22.54
N LYS A 192 6.40 7.64 -22.52
CA LYS A 192 5.90 8.27 -21.28
C LYS A 192 4.98 7.33 -20.48
N ALA A 193 4.23 6.45 -21.14
CA ALA A 193 3.43 5.40 -20.52
C ALA A 193 4.32 4.29 -19.95
N ALA A 194 5.38 3.89 -20.65
CA ALA A 194 6.42 2.99 -20.16
C ALA A 194 7.15 3.60 -18.94
N ARG A 195 7.53 4.88 -19.03
CA ARG A 195 8.20 5.62 -17.93
C ARG A 195 7.33 5.74 -16.67
N ARG A 196 6.01 5.96 -16.82
CA ARG A 196 5.03 5.98 -15.71
C ARG A 196 4.84 4.62 -15.01
N SER A 197 5.13 3.51 -15.68
CA SER A 197 5.06 2.16 -15.09
C SER A 197 6.35 1.74 -14.39
N VAL A 198 7.47 2.42 -14.65
CA VAL A 198 8.83 2.06 -14.17
C VAL A 198 9.26 2.84 -12.91
N GLU A 199 8.59 3.93 -12.55
CA GLU A 199 9.08 4.93 -11.59
C GLU A 199 9.01 4.58 -10.07
N LYS A 200 8.87 3.29 -9.68
CA LYS A 200 8.86 2.89 -8.25
C LYS A 200 9.80 1.74 -7.91
N SER A 201 10.98 1.77 -8.48
CA SER A 201 12.02 0.78 -8.26
C SER A 201 13.36 1.47 -8.02
N PHE A 202 14.23 0.85 -7.23
CA PHE A 202 15.62 1.26 -7.16
C PHE A 202 16.34 0.86 -8.45
N ARG A 203 17.26 1.70 -8.92
CA ARG A 203 18.32 1.23 -9.83
C ARG A 203 19.25 0.30 -9.07
N PHE A 204 19.80 -0.70 -9.75
CA PHE A 204 20.67 -1.70 -9.11
C PHE A 204 21.89 -1.09 -8.41
N ALA A 205 22.53 -0.09 -9.06
CA ALA A 205 23.66 0.64 -8.47
C ALA A 205 23.29 1.33 -7.15
N LEU A 206 22.22 2.14 -7.14
CA LEU A 206 21.75 2.83 -5.93
C LEU A 206 21.38 1.84 -4.80
N ALA A 207 20.79 0.68 -5.14
CA ALA A 207 20.48 -0.34 -4.15
C ALA A 207 21.75 -0.92 -3.50
N THR A 208 22.82 -1.08 -4.28
CA THR A 208 24.13 -1.55 -3.80
C THR A 208 24.78 -0.50 -2.91
N ASP A 209 24.83 0.76 -3.35
CA ASP A 209 25.40 1.88 -2.58
C ASP A 209 24.70 2.04 -1.21
N VAL A 210 23.37 1.89 -1.17
CA VAL A 210 22.59 1.91 0.07
C VAL A 210 23.01 0.77 1.01
N LEU A 211 23.22 -0.44 0.50
CA LEU A 211 23.64 -1.57 1.34
C LEU A 211 25.05 -1.38 1.87
N ASP A 212 25.97 -0.87 1.07
CA ASP A 212 27.37 -0.62 1.45
C ASP A 212 27.45 0.43 2.56
N VAL A 213 26.68 1.51 2.43
CA VAL A 213 26.58 2.56 3.46
C VAL A 213 26.00 2.03 4.77
N LEU A 214 24.95 1.21 4.71
CA LEU A 214 24.36 0.62 5.91
C LEU A 214 25.29 -0.41 6.57
N GLU A 215 26.07 -1.12 5.77
CA GLU A 215 27.10 -2.06 6.26
C GLU A 215 28.24 -1.32 6.95
N ALA A 216 28.74 -0.23 6.35
CA ALA A 216 29.73 0.64 6.99
C ALA A 216 29.22 1.20 8.33
N ARG A 217 27.97 1.67 8.38
CA ARG A 217 27.32 2.14 9.62
C ARG A 217 27.26 1.05 10.68
N ALA A 218 26.84 -0.16 10.30
CA ALA A 218 26.73 -1.28 11.24
C ALA A 218 28.09 -1.69 11.82
N ASN A 219 29.15 -1.64 11.00
CA ASN A 219 30.52 -1.92 11.42
C ASN A 219 31.07 -0.82 12.36
N GLN A 220 30.79 0.46 12.08
CA GLN A 220 31.23 1.57 12.94
C GLN A 220 30.51 1.60 14.29
N ALA A 221 29.21 1.27 14.32
CA ALA A 221 28.40 1.29 15.53
C ALA A 221 28.86 0.29 16.61
N ILE A 222 29.78 -0.63 16.29
CA ILE A 222 30.48 -1.49 17.25
C ILE A 222 31.20 -0.65 18.30
N ILE A 223 31.75 0.50 17.89
CA ILE A 223 32.53 1.41 18.74
C ILE A 223 31.61 2.28 19.60
N ASP A 224 30.42 2.63 19.10
CA ASP A 224 29.47 3.56 19.73
C ASP A 224 28.59 2.95 20.83
N GLY A 225 28.80 1.66 21.16
CA GLY A 225 28.07 0.94 22.19
C GLY A 225 26.95 0.01 21.67
N SER A 226 26.51 -0.91 22.54
CA SER A 226 25.65 -2.03 22.17
C SER A 226 24.30 -1.60 21.57
N ALA A 227 23.64 -0.57 22.12
CA ALA A 227 22.34 -0.11 21.64
C ALA A 227 22.42 0.50 20.22
N SER A 228 23.49 1.24 19.91
CA SER A 228 23.72 1.81 18.58
C SER A 228 23.94 0.71 17.56
N ARG A 229 24.77 -0.29 17.92
CA ARG A 229 25.05 -1.47 17.11
C ARG A 229 23.79 -2.29 16.80
N GLU A 230 22.98 -2.60 17.80
CA GLU A 230 21.74 -3.38 17.59
C GLU A 230 20.77 -2.68 16.62
N SER A 231 20.67 -1.35 16.70
CA SER A 231 19.82 -0.56 15.81
C SER A 231 20.35 -0.54 14.38
N ALA A 232 21.68 -0.35 14.20
CA ALA A 232 22.32 -0.32 12.89
C ALA A 232 22.26 -1.69 12.19
N GLU A 233 22.57 -2.78 12.90
CA GLU A 233 22.46 -4.14 12.38
C GLU A 233 21.02 -4.52 12.04
N ARG A 234 20.03 -4.06 12.83
CA ARG A 234 18.62 -4.25 12.51
C ARG A 234 18.22 -3.52 11.22
N ALA A 235 18.69 -2.30 11.01
CA ALA A 235 18.40 -1.54 9.80
C ALA A 235 19.01 -2.21 8.56
N LEU A 236 20.30 -2.60 8.63
CA LEU A 236 20.99 -3.33 7.57
C LEU A 236 20.27 -4.63 7.21
N PHE A 237 19.92 -5.43 8.22
CA PHE A 237 19.17 -6.67 8.03
C PHE A 237 17.84 -6.43 7.34
N VAL A 238 17.00 -5.54 7.87
CA VAL A 238 15.66 -5.28 7.30
C VAL A 238 15.75 -4.86 5.84
N VAL A 239 16.67 -3.94 5.49
CA VAL A 239 16.83 -3.47 4.10
C VAL A 239 17.34 -4.58 3.20
N ARG A 240 18.43 -5.26 3.59
CA ARG A 240 19.02 -6.36 2.80
C ARG A 240 18.04 -7.52 2.60
N PHE A 241 17.31 -7.88 3.65
CA PHE A 241 16.34 -8.97 3.60
C PHE A 241 15.15 -8.62 2.69
N LEU A 242 14.61 -7.39 2.76
CA LEU A 242 13.55 -6.94 1.85
C LEU A 242 14.02 -6.91 0.38
N MET A 243 15.23 -6.44 0.12
CA MET A 243 15.82 -6.40 -1.24
C MET A 243 16.04 -7.78 -1.85
N THR A 244 16.38 -8.78 -1.03
CA THR A 244 16.75 -10.14 -1.49
C THR A 244 15.59 -11.13 -1.47
N THR A 245 14.48 -10.81 -0.80
CA THR A 245 13.32 -11.72 -0.69
C THR A 245 12.03 -11.15 -1.29
N GLY A 246 11.95 -9.83 -1.48
CA GLY A 246 10.75 -9.15 -1.97
C GLY A 246 9.54 -9.26 -1.02
N LEU A 247 9.75 -9.57 0.26
CA LEU A 247 8.69 -9.65 1.26
C LEU A 247 7.89 -8.35 1.35
N ARG A 248 6.60 -8.47 1.67
CA ARG A 248 5.81 -7.31 2.11
C ARG A 248 6.25 -6.91 3.51
N ARG A 249 6.09 -5.63 3.82
CA ARG A 249 6.34 -5.06 5.14
C ARG A 249 5.64 -5.80 6.28
N ASP A 250 4.38 -6.19 6.08
CA ASP A 250 3.61 -6.90 7.11
C ASP A 250 4.10 -8.35 7.25
N GLU A 251 4.62 -8.95 6.18
CA GLU A 251 5.14 -10.32 6.16
C GLU A 251 6.47 -10.42 6.93
N ILE A 252 7.43 -9.50 6.70
CA ILE A 252 8.68 -9.47 7.48
C ILE A 252 8.42 -9.10 8.96
N ALA A 253 7.42 -8.26 9.24
CA ALA A 253 7.09 -7.85 10.60
C ALA A 253 6.56 -9.01 11.46
N LEU A 254 5.83 -9.95 10.83
CA LEU A 254 5.18 -11.09 11.49
C LEU A 254 5.92 -12.42 11.30
N GLY A 255 7.01 -12.45 10.52
CA GLY A 255 7.75 -13.67 10.26
C GLY A 255 8.53 -14.15 11.48
N LYS A 256 8.68 -15.47 11.60
CA LYS A 256 9.37 -16.15 12.69
C LYS A 256 10.53 -17.00 12.20
N MET A 257 11.40 -17.40 13.12
CA MET A 257 12.46 -18.37 12.82
C MET A 257 11.90 -19.76 12.50
N SER A 258 10.73 -20.13 13.03
CA SER A 258 10.01 -21.38 12.74
C SER A 258 9.41 -21.44 11.33
N ASP A 259 9.26 -20.29 10.66
CA ASP A 259 8.82 -20.23 9.27
C ASP A 259 9.94 -20.60 8.28
N ILE A 260 11.20 -20.72 8.73
CA ILE A 260 12.34 -21.08 7.89
C ILE A 260 12.52 -22.59 7.88
N GLN A 261 12.53 -23.17 6.68
CA GLN A 261 12.62 -24.61 6.46
C GLN A 261 13.81 -24.94 5.57
N GLN A 262 14.39 -26.11 5.84
CA GLN A 262 15.45 -26.70 5.05
C GLN A 262 14.94 -27.99 4.43
N SER A 263 15.15 -28.15 3.12
CA SER A 263 14.81 -29.37 2.39
C SER A 263 16.00 -29.88 1.61
N ALA A 264 16.07 -31.20 1.43
CA ALA A 264 17.08 -31.83 0.60
C ALA A 264 16.90 -31.41 -0.86
N ASN A 265 17.99 -31.09 -1.52
CA ASN A 265 17.99 -30.80 -2.94
C ASN A 265 18.30 -32.08 -3.71
N SER A 266 17.33 -32.59 -4.47
CA SER A 266 17.52 -33.83 -5.24
C SER A 266 18.54 -33.70 -6.38
N ARG A 267 18.88 -32.48 -6.78
CA ARG A 267 19.78 -32.17 -7.92
C ARG A 267 21.16 -31.67 -7.51
N SER A 268 21.37 -31.34 -6.24
CA SER A 268 22.63 -30.78 -5.74
C SER A 268 22.87 -31.16 -4.28
N ARG A 269 24.13 -31.18 -3.84
CA ARG A 269 24.45 -31.35 -2.41
C ARG A 269 24.14 -30.11 -1.56
N VAL A 270 23.77 -28.99 -2.19
CA VAL A 270 23.39 -27.75 -1.49
C VAL A 270 21.91 -27.79 -1.10
N PRO A 271 21.56 -27.72 0.19
CA PRO A 271 20.17 -27.77 0.65
C PRO A 271 19.38 -26.55 0.18
N ILE A 272 18.08 -26.74 -0.03
CA ILE A 272 17.15 -25.65 -0.38
C ILE A 272 16.57 -25.09 0.91
N TRP A 273 16.73 -23.78 1.08
CA TRP A 273 16.16 -23.03 2.18
C TRP A 273 14.95 -22.24 1.71
N THR A 274 13.85 -22.30 2.47
CA THR A 274 12.62 -21.58 2.16
C THR A 274 12.09 -20.87 3.41
N LEU A 275 11.52 -19.69 3.21
CA LEU A 275 10.71 -18.99 4.20
C LEU A 275 9.24 -19.15 3.84
N ARG A 276 8.46 -19.70 4.77
CA ARG A 276 7.00 -19.78 4.67
C ARG A 276 6.40 -18.41 4.98
N VAL A 277 5.47 -17.97 4.13
CA VAL A 277 4.88 -16.63 4.24
C VAL A 277 3.36 -16.67 4.06
N PHE A 278 2.65 -16.02 4.98
CA PHE A 278 1.20 -15.88 4.94
C PHE A 278 0.79 -14.57 4.28
N GLY A 279 0.20 -14.65 3.08
CA GLY A 279 -0.30 -13.50 2.33
C GLY A 279 -1.72 -13.06 2.74
N LYS A 280 -2.23 -12.00 2.07
CA LYS A 280 -3.60 -11.50 2.29
C LYS A 280 -4.64 -12.58 2.01
N GLY A 281 -5.40 -12.95 3.06
CA GLY A 281 -6.39 -14.04 3.04
C GLY A 281 -5.81 -15.41 3.40
N SER A 282 -4.75 -15.44 4.22
CA SER A 282 -4.10 -16.66 4.74
C SER A 282 -3.60 -17.62 3.67
N LYS A 283 -3.27 -17.10 2.47
CA LYS A 283 -2.66 -17.91 1.41
C LYS A 283 -1.17 -18.06 1.70
N GLU A 284 -0.77 -19.30 1.93
CA GLU A 284 0.61 -19.69 2.18
C GLU A 284 1.41 -19.71 0.87
N ARG A 285 2.66 -19.26 0.94
CA ARG A 285 3.65 -19.45 -0.12
C ARG A 285 5.05 -19.58 0.47
N ASP A 286 5.90 -20.32 -0.22
CA ASP A 286 7.32 -20.42 0.12
C ASP A 286 8.14 -19.46 -0.74
N ILE A 287 9.05 -18.73 -0.10
CA ILE A 287 10.04 -17.87 -0.75
C ILE A 287 11.41 -18.50 -0.57
N SER A 288 12.17 -18.62 -1.66
CA SER A 288 13.53 -19.13 -1.60
C SER A 288 14.42 -18.19 -0.76
N LEU A 289 15.12 -18.75 0.23
CA LEU A 289 16.02 -18.04 1.11
C LEU A 289 17.46 -18.25 0.64
N ILE A 290 17.90 -17.37 -0.27
CA ILE A 290 19.25 -17.41 -0.84
C ILE A 290 20.33 -17.08 0.22
N GLU A 291 21.58 -17.46 -0.07
CA GLU A 291 22.71 -17.28 0.86
C GLU A 291 22.85 -15.82 1.36
N PRO A 292 22.79 -14.76 0.53
CA PRO A 292 22.86 -13.38 1.04
C PRO A 292 21.77 -13.02 2.05
N ALA A 293 20.56 -13.55 1.89
CA ALA A 293 19.44 -13.31 2.80
C ALA A 293 19.63 -14.06 4.12
N ARG A 294 20.10 -15.31 4.08
CA ARG A 294 20.46 -16.09 5.27
C ARG A 294 21.62 -15.46 6.02
N ALA A 295 22.74 -15.18 5.34
CA ALA A 295 23.90 -14.54 5.94
C ALA A 295 23.56 -13.20 6.64
N ALA A 296 22.64 -12.40 6.06
CA ALA A 296 22.15 -11.18 6.69
C ALA A 296 21.38 -11.45 8.00
N LEU A 297 20.50 -12.45 8.01
CA LEU A 297 19.77 -12.87 9.21
C LEU A 297 20.73 -13.38 10.29
N GLU A 298 21.67 -14.25 9.93
CA GLU A 298 22.65 -14.82 10.86
C GLU A 298 23.55 -13.75 11.45
N ARG A 299 24.01 -12.79 10.64
CA ARG A 299 24.77 -11.62 11.09
C ARG A 299 24.00 -10.81 12.11
N TYR A 300 22.74 -10.49 11.81
CA TYR A 300 21.87 -9.75 12.72
C TYR A 300 21.67 -10.47 14.04
N LYS A 301 21.34 -11.77 14.00
CA LYS A 301 21.15 -12.58 15.21
C LYS A 301 22.42 -12.65 16.06
N ARG A 302 23.59 -12.84 15.44
CA ARG A 302 24.88 -12.79 16.13
C ARG A 302 25.14 -11.43 16.80
N ALA A 303 24.79 -10.33 16.14
CA ALA A 303 24.92 -8.99 16.72
C ALA A 303 23.99 -8.74 17.93
N LEU A 304 22.86 -9.46 18.00
CA LEU A 304 21.96 -9.45 19.16
C LEU A 304 22.38 -10.43 20.28
N GLY A 305 23.46 -11.19 20.09
CA GLY A 305 23.88 -12.26 21.00
C GLY A 305 22.98 -13.50 20.95
N GLU A 306 22.19 -13.66 19.88
CA GLU A 306 21.29 -14.79 19.70
C GLU A 306 22.00 -15.93 18.94
N PRO A 307 21.75 -17.20 19.31
CA PRO A 307 22.33 -18.33 18.59
C PRO A 307 21.84 -18.37 17.14
N VAL A 308 22.77 -18.65 16.23
CA VAL A 308 22.50 -18.71 14.78
C VAL A 308 21.74 -19.99 14.40
N SER A 309 21.86 -21.04 15.22
CA SER A 309 21.29 -22.38 15.01
C SER A 309 19.81 -22.54 15.36
N THR A 310 19.09 -21.44 15.61
CA THR A 310 17.71 -21.46 16.13
C THR A 310 16.63 -21.28 15.06
N TYR A 311 16.86 -21.81 13.85
CA TYR A 311 15.73 -22.08 12.95
C TYR A 311 14.77 -23.06 13.64
N GLY A 312 13.46 -22.82 13.54
CA GLY A 312 12.46 -23.67 14.20
C GLY A 312 11.87 -23.14 15.52
N ASN A 313 12.39 -22.04 16.09
CA ASN A 313 11.77 -21.42 17.29
C ASN A 313 10.78 -20.31 16.93
N GLU A 314 9.95 -19.91 17.88
CA GLU A 314 8.92 -18.87 17.68
C GLU A 314 9.45 -17.44 17.73
N ALA A 315 10.77 -17.25 17.83
CA ALA A 315 11.36 -15.92 17.89
C ALA A 315 11.10 -15.15 16.58
N PRO A 316 10.81 -13.84 16.66
CA PRO A 316 10.55 -13.04 15.47
C PRO A 316 11.83 -12.87 14.62
N LEU A 317 11.65 -12.79 13.30
CA LEU A 317 12.73 -12.45 12.36
C LEU A 317 13.33 -11.07 12.68
N VAL A 318 12.48 -10.09 13.01
CA VAL A 318 12.89 -8.74 13.42
C VAL A 318 12.46 -8.49 14.86
N ARG A 319 13.43 -8.29 15.76
CA ARG A 319 13.13 -8.08 17.19
C ARG A 319 12.84 -6.61 17.51
N PRO A 320 11.91 -6.32 18.45
CA PRO A 320 11.84 -5.01 19.08
C PRO A 320 13.12 -4.70 19.86
N LEU A 321 13.44 -3.42 19.99
CA LEU A 321 14.59 -2.91 20.75
C LEU A 321 14.10 -1.98 21.88
N GLY A 322 14.95 -1.72 22.87
CA GLY A 322 14.66 -0.82 24.00
C GLY A 322 13.59 -1.36 24.96
N ALA A 323 12.74 -0.48 25.50
CA ALA A 323 11.70 -0.80 26.48
C ALA A 323 10.62 -1.79 25.98
N SER A 324 10.63 -2.15 24.70
CA SER A 324 9.74 -3.15 24.10
C SER A 324 10.41 -4.51 23.85
N ARG A 325 11.60 -4.74 24.42
CA ARG A 325 12.39 -5.99 24.26
C ARG A 325 11.76 -7.14 25.04
N GLU A 326 10.63 -7.62 24.55
CA GLU A 326 10.04 -8.91 24.92
C GLU A 326 10.39 -9.93 23.83
N ALA A 327 10.86 -11.12 24.21
CA ALA A 327 11.46 -12.09 23.29
C ALA A 327 10.49 -12.58 22.18
N ASP A 328 9.20 -12.71 22.51
CA ASP A 328 8.19 -13.28 21.60
C ASP A 328 7.33 -12.22 20.90
N ARG A 329 7.65 -10.94 21.09
CA ARG A 329 6.84 -9.84 20.56
C ARG A 329 7.31 -9.44 19.17
N HIS A 330 6.38 -9.46 18.22
CA HIS A 330 6.63 -9.00 16.86
C HIS A 330 6.69 -7.47 16.80
N VAL A 331 7.57 -6.94 15.94
CA VAL A 331 7.54 -5.52 15.60
C VAL A 331 6.29 -5.21 14.78
N SER A 332 5.75 -3.99 14.92
CA SER A 332 4.63 -3.60 14.07
C SER A 332 5.10 -3.39 12.63
N ALA A 333 4.19 -3.58 11.67
CA ALA A 333 4.46 -3.20 10.29
C ALA A 333 4.89 -1.73 10.14
N ASN A 334 4.34 -0.83 10.97
CA ASN A 334 4.74 0.56 10.99
C ASN A 334 6.20 0.73 11.47
N THR A 335 6.66 -0.10 12.40
CA THR A 335 8.06 -0.12 12.85
C THR A 335 9.00 -0.48 11.70
N ILE A 336 8.66 -1.48 10.88
CA ILE A 336 9.43 -1.80 9.67
C ILE A 336 9.45 -0.62 8.70
N TYR A 337 8.31 0.06 8.51
CA TYR A 337 8.26 1.28 7.69
C TYR A 337 9.23 2.34 8.21
N THR A 338 9.21 2.63 9.52
CA THR A 338 10.10 3.60 10.15
C THR A 338 11.57 3.21 9.99
N ILE A 339 11.94 1.95 10.27
CA ILE A 339 13.31 1.45 10.10
C ILE A 339 13.81 1.70 8.67
N VAL A 340 13.00 1.33 7.66
CA VAL A 340 13.33 1.55 6.25
C VAL A 340 13.50 3.03 5.94
N ARG A 341 12.57 3.88 6.39
CA ARG A 341 12.63 5.32 6.14
C ARG A 341 13.87 5.97 6.74
N GLU A 342 14.21 5.60 7.97
CA GLU A 342 15.40 6.09 8.66
C GLU A 342 16.69 5.59 7.99
N ALA A 343 16.72 4.33 7.54
CA ALA A 343 17.85 3.76 6.82
C ALA A 343 18.11 4.47 5.48
N LEU A 344 17.07 4.71 4.68
CA LEU A 344 17.19 5.40 3.40
C LEU A 344 17.53 6.89 3.57
N THR A 345 16.98 7.55 4.59
CA THR A 345 17.35 8.93 4.94
C THR A 345 18.81 9.02 5.37
N TYR A 346 19.30 8.05 6.15
CA TYR A 346 20.71 7.96 6.50
C TYR A 346 21.58 7.74 5.26
N ALA A 347 21.19 6.82 4.38
CA ALA A 347 21.93 6.53 3.15
C ALA A 347 22.05 7.76 2.25
N SER A 348 20.95 8.51 2.05
CA SER A 348 20.96 9.77 1.29
C SER A 348 21.97 10.77 1.84
N LYS A 349 22.07 10.92 3.17
CA LYS A 349 23.03 11.82 3.82
C LYS A 349 24.46 11.33 3.69
N ALA A 350 24.70 10.04 3.91
CA ALA A 350 26.04 9.45 3.85
C ALA A 350 26.61 9.41 2.43
N LEU A 351 25.75 9.30 1.42
CA LEU A 351 26.10 9.45 0.00
C LEU A 351 26.24 10.92 -0.44
N ASN A 352 26.05 11.88 0.48
CA ASN A 352 26.11 13.32 0.23
C ASN A 352 25.19 13.80 -0.92
N LEU A 353 24.05 13.14 -1.11
CA LEU A 353 23.10 13.48 -2.16
C LEU A 353 22.43 14.83 -1.88
N GLN A 354 22.33 15.64 -2.90
CA GLN A 354 21.71 16.96 -2.87
C GLN A 354 20.26 16.89 -3.38
N PRO A 355 19.39 17.85 -3.02
CA PRO A 355 18.04 17.94 -3.57
C PRO A 355 17.96 18.06 -5.09
N THR A 356 19.07 18.37 -5.76
CA THR A 356 19.18 18.38 -7.22
C THR A 356 19.34 16.98 -7.83
N ASP A 357 19.71 15.99 -7.03
CA ASP A 357 20.00 14.64 -7.51
C ASP A 357 18.72 13.80 -7.59
N GLU A 358 18.56 13.03 -8.67
CA GLU A 358 17.41 12.13 -8.84
C GLU A 358 17.33 11.08 -7.72
N ASP A 359 18.49 10.59 -7.28
CA ASP A 359 18.59 9.57 -6.24
C ASP A 359 18.18 10.12 -4.86
N TYR A 360 18.35 11.43 -4.61
CA TYR A 360 17.89 12.07 -3.37
C TYR A 360 16.38 11.89 -3.20
N HIS A 361 15.61 12.25 -4.23
CA HIS A 361 14.16 12.10 -4.22
C HIS A 361 13.74 10.63 -4.19
N THR A 362 14.45 9.76 -4.93
CA THR A 362 14.21 8.32 -4.93
C THR A 362 14.31 7.73 -3.52
N LEU A 363 15.38 8.02 -2.79
CA LEU A 363 15.58 7.52 -1.42
C LEU A 363 14.55 8.12 -0.45
N LEU A 364 14.21 9.41 -0.60
CA LEU A 364 13.26 10.09 0.28
C LEU A 364 11.79 9.82 -0.03
N ASP A 365 11.44 9.23 -1.17
CA ASP A 365 10.06 8.81 -1.47
C ASP A 365 9.86 7.30 -1.31
N ALA A 366 10.96 6.53 -1.34
CA ALA A 366 10.93 5.10 -1.20
C ALA A 366 10.30 4.64 0.14
N SER A 367 9.59 3.53 0.03
CA SER A 367 8.93 2.83 1.14
C SER A 367 9.27 1.34 1.05
N PRO A 368 8.95 0.51 2.07
CA PRO A 368 9.24 -0.93 2.01
C PRO A 368 8.72 -1.63 0.74
N HIS A 369 7.66 -1.12 0.11
CA HIS A 369 7.12 -1.69 -1.12
C HIS A 369 8.03 -1.49 -2.34
N TRP A 370 8.90 -0.47 -2.35
CA TRP A 370 9.88 -0.24 -3.41
C TRP A 370 10.90 -1.37 -3.52
N PHE A 371 11.35 -1.94 -2.39
CA PHE A 371 12.27 -3.08 -2.41
C PHE A 371 11.65 -4.31 -3.07
N ARG A 372 10.34 -4.50 -2.91
CA ARG A 372 9.62 -5.57 -3.59
C ARG A 372 9.55 -5.36 -5.11
N HIS A 373 9.34 -4.11 -5.54
CA HIS A 373 9.43 -3.77 -6.96
C HIS A 373 10.85 -3.99 -7.48
N ALA A 374 11.87 -3.50 -6.77
CA ALA A 374 13.27 -3.71 -7.12
C ALA A 374 13.66 -5.19 -7.21
N PHE A 375 13.26 -6.01 -6.23
CA PHE A 375 13.47 -7.46 -6.29
C PHE A 375 12.84 -8.11 -7.53
N THR A 376 11.64 -7.64 -7.93
CA THR A 376 10.96 -8.14 -9.13
C THR A 376 11.70 -7.71 -10.39
N THR A 377 12.07 -6.43 -10.49
CA THR A 377 12.80 -5.85 -11.61
C THR A 377 14.16 -6.54 -11.76
N PHE A 378 14.95 -6.66 -10.69
CA PHE A 378 16.28 -7.29 -10.73
C PHE A 378 16.22 -8.75 -11.18
N GLN A 379 15.24 -9.52 -10.70
CA GLN A 379 15.10 -10.89 -11.18
C GLN A 379 14.64 -10.98 -12.64
N SER A 380 13.80 -10.04 -13.09
CA SER A 380 13.41 -9.94 -14.51
C SER A 380 14.63 -9.61 -15.38
N ASP A 381 15.45 -8.65 -14.96
CA ASP A 381 16.66 -8.22 -15.67
C ASP A 381 17.69 -9.36 -15.77
N LEU A 382 17.73 -10.25 -14.76
CA LEU A 382 18.55 -11.46 -14.71
C LEU A 382 17.93 -12.65 -15.47
N GLY A 383 16.80 -12.47 -16.15
CA GLY A 383 16.17 -13.49 -17.01
C GLY A 383 15.40 -14.58 -16.25
N ALA A 384 14.96 -14.33 -15.02
CA ALA A 384 14.21 -15.32 -14.24
C ALA A 384 12.81 -15.60 -14.87
N PRO A 385 12.39 -16.86 -15.02
CA PRO A 385 11.10 -17.20 -15.60
C PRO A 385 9.91 -16.57 -14.84
N LEU A 386 9.03 -15.89 -15.57
CA LEU A 386 7.91 -15.10 -15.01
C LEU A 386 6.97 -15.89 -14.09
N ALA A 387 6.76 -17.19 -14.38
CA ALA A 387 5.96 -18.09 -13.57
C ALA A 387 6.60 -18.33 -12.17
N HIS A 388 7.93 -18.33 -12.09
CA HIS A 388 8.67 -18.45 -10.83
C HIS A 388 8.50 -17.17 -9.98
N LEU A 389 8.61 -16.00 -10.61
CA LEU A 389 8.42 -14.70 -9.96
C LEU A 389 7.00 -14.54 -9.41
N GLN A 390 5.98 -14.94 -10.18
CA GLN A 390 4.59 -14.88 -9.73
C GLN A 390 4.34 -15.75 -8.49
N LYS A 391 4.93 -16.96 -8.43
CA LYS A 391 4.81 -17.87 -7.29
C LYS A 391 5.52 -17.34 -6.05
N GLN A 392 6.75 -16.83 -6.18
CA GLN A 392 7.49 -16.19 -5.08
C GLN A 392 6.78 -14.94 -4.53
N LEU A 393 6.11 -14.17 -5.41
CA LEU A 393 5.42 -12.94 -5.03
C LEU A 393 3.98 -13.17 -4.55
N GLY A 394 3.33 -14.28 -4.87
CA GLY A 394 1.97 -14.59 -4.44
C GLY A 394 0.91 -13.62 -5.00
N HIS A 395 1.05 -13.20 -6.25
CA HIS A 395 0.09 -12.31 -6.92
C HIS A 395 -1.17 -13.09 -7.34
N LYS A 396 -2.37 -12.59 -6.95
CA LYS A 396 -3.68 -13.21 -7.28
C LYS A 396 -4.13 -12.99 -8.74
N SER A 397 -3.53 -12.06 -9.48
CA SER A 397 -3.91 -11.78 -10.87
C SER A 397 -2.70 -11.67 -11.78
N ILE A 398 -2.79 -12.34 -12.94
CA ILE A 398 -1.83 -12.29 -14.05
C ILE A 398 -1.62 -10.85 -14.54
N THR A 399 -2.60 -9.94 -14.41
CA THR A 399 -2.48 -8.53 -14.82
C THR A 399 -1.48 -7.69 -14.01
N THR A 400 -1.04 -8.15 -12.83
CA THR A 400 0.04 -7.48 -12.08
C THR A 400 1.43 -7.84 -12.61
N THR A 401 1.53 -8.98 -13.28
CA THR A 401 2.77 -9.53 -13.86
C THR A 401 2.83 -9.26 -15.37
N ALA A 402 1.66 -9.18 -16.04
CA ALA A 402 1.53 -8.87 -17.47
C ALA A 402 1.91 -7.43 -17.83
N ARG A 403 1.96 -6.51 -16.85
CA ARG A 403 2.43 -5.13 -17.07
C ARG A 403 3.94 -5.03 -17.36
N TYR A 404 4.67 -6.14 -17.21
CA TYR A 404 6.09 -6.27 -17.52
C TYR A 404 6.35 -6.98 -18.87
N ILE A 405 5.31 -7.47 -19.56
CA ILE A 405 5.44 -8.23 -20.83
C ILE A 405 5.89 -7.34 -22.00
N ASP A 406 5.65 -6.04 -21.97
CA ASP A 406 5.92 -5.17 -23.12
C ASP A 406 7.38 -4.72 -23.28
N GLN A 407 8.27 -5.02 -22.33
CA GLN A 407 9.69 -4.64 -22.41
C GLN A 407 10.62 -5.73 -22.96
N ASP A 408 10.10 -6.91 -23.30
CA ASP A 408 10.92 -8.03 -23.77
C ASP A 408 10.73 -8.40 -25.24
N ARG A 409 9.80 -7.79 -25.99
CA ARG A 409 9.60 -8.16 -27.42
C ARG A 409 10.84 -7.92 -28.29
N GLU A 410 11.63 -6.88 -28.01
CA GLU A 410 12.89 -6.61 -28.73
C GLU A 410 13.99 -7.60 -28.35
N LYS A 411 14.13 -7.96 -27.05
CA LYS A 411 15.07 -9.01 -26.60
C LYS A 411 14.67 -10.40 -27.10
N GLN A 412 13.37 -10.71 -27.10
CA GLN A 412 12.86 -11.96 -27.63
C GLN A 412 13.06 -12.04 -29.15
N TYR A 413 12.95 -10.93 -29.87
CA TYR A 413 13.27 -10.84 -31.30
C TYR A 413 14.78 -10.98 -31.56
N GLU A 414 15.66 -10.35 -30.77
CA GLU A 414 17.11 -10.52 -30.89
C GLU A 414 17.56 -11.96 -30.62
N ILE A 415 17.02 -12.61 -29.58
CA ILE A 415 17.30 -14.02 -29.25
C ILE A 415 16.75 -14.97 -30.32
N LEU A 416 15.58 -14.69 -30.89
CA LEU A 416 15.02 -15.50 -31.98
C LEU A 416 15.73 -15.25 -33.32
N SER A 417 16.28 -14.05 -33.54
CA SER A 417 17.05 -13.68 -34.75
C SER A 417 18.49 -14.19 -34.75
N THR A 418 19.01 -14.63 -33.60
CA THR A 418 20.34 -15.25 -33.46
C THR A 418 20.31 -16.78 -33.61
N LEU A 419 19.12 -17.38 -33.71
CA LEU A 419 18.95 -18.78 -34.08
C LEU A 419 19.12 -18.94 -35.60
N LYS A 420 20.33 -19.25 -36.05
CA LYS A 420 20.52 -19.90 -37.36
C LYS A 420 20.19 -21.39 -37.20
N ILE A 421 19.23 -21.87 -37.99
CA ILE A 421 19.13 -23.30 -38.33
C ILE A 421 20.33 -23.68 -39.17
#